data_AF-A0A0C2S1T8-F1
#
_entry.id   AF-A0A0C2S1T8-F1
#
_cell.length_a   1.000
_cell.length_b   1.000
_cell.length_c   1.000
_cell.angle_alpha   90.00
_cell.angle_beta   90.00
_cell.angle_gamma   90.00
#
_symmetry.space_group_name_H-M   'P 1'
#
loop_
_entity.id
_entity.type
_entity.pdbx_description
1 polymer ?
#
loop_
_entity_poly.entity_id
_entity_poly.type
_entity_poly.pdbx_seq_one_letter_code
_entity_poly.pdbx_strand_id
1 'polypeptide(L)'
;MSTYKLKLPPDLVKRQVHDIFHENVLKLHIPNNNELFPKRDVLKQYDFGNDPEQEWVIQSILDHCWSLNLEFKIQWQYGDSTWEPLDVVNDLEALDQYLELEGATKPLQLH
;
A
#
# COMPACT_ATOMS: atom_id res chain seq x y z
N MET A 1 25.33 -10.92 -24.39
CA MET A 1 24.07 -10.58 -23.70
C MET A 1 23.97 -9.08 -23.71
N SER A 2 23.16 -8.54 -24.62
CA SER A 2 23.01 -7.09 -24.77
C SER A 2 21.83 -6.62 -23.92
N THR A 3 22.00 -5.46 -23.29
CA THR A 3 20.94 -4.77 -22.56
C THR A 3 20.58 -3.47 -23.27
N TYR A 4 19.32 -3.08 -23.16
CA TYR A 4 18.82 -1.83 -23.72
C TYR A 4 18.14 -1.01 -22.64
N LYS A 5 18.39 0.30 -22.68
CA LYS A 5 17.73 1.29 -21.82
C LYS A 5 16.51 1.86 -22.54
N LEU A 6 15.34 1.75 -21.93
CA LEU A 6 14.07 2.23 -22.49
C LEU A 6 13.60 3.48 -21.74
N LYS A 7 12.87 4.35 -22.42
CA LYS A 7 12.13 5.43 -21.74
C LYS A 7 10.83 4.86 -21.19
N LEU A 8 10.74 4.72 -19.87
CA LEU A 8 9.55 4.19 -19.21
C LEU A 8 8.42 5.25 -19.10
N PRO A 9 7.15 4.84 -19.19
CA PRO A 9 6.02 5.65 -18.78
C PRO A 9 6.13 6.11 -17.32
N PRO A 10 5.59 7.28 -16.95
CA PRO A 10 5.68 7.83 -15.59
C PRO A 10 5.19 6.87 -14.50
N ASP A 11 4.12 6.10 -14.76
CA ASP A 11 3.55 5.17 -13.79
C ASP A 11 4.51 4.03 -13.41
N LEU A 12 5.32 3.55 -14.36
CA LEU A 12 6.34 2.53 -14.10
C LEU A 12 7.53 3.12 -13.32
N VAL A 13 7.86 4.39 -13.59
CA VAL A 13 8.91 5.10 -12.85
C VAL A 13 8.47 5.35 -11.40
N LYS A 14 7.21 5.74 -11.15
CA LYS A 14 6.65 5.91 -9.79
C LYS A 14 6.83 4.63 -8.96
N ARG A 15 6.75 3.47 -9.60
CA ARG A 15 6.90 2.15 -8.98
C ARG A 15 8.34 1.62 -8.97
N GLN A 16 9.32 2.47 -9.30
CA GLN A 16 10.75 2.14 -9.30
C GLN A 16 11.14 0.97 -10.21
N VAL A 17 10.39 0.76 -11.30
CA VAL A 17 10.76 -0.26 -12.30
C VAL A 17 12.05 0.16 -13.00
N HIS A 18 13.01 -0.76 -13.07
CA HIS A 18 14.26 -0.52 -13.77
C HIS A 18 14.03 -0.35 -15.28
N ASP A 19 14.71 0.64 -15.86
CA ASP A 19 14.57 1.00 -17.27
C ASP A 19 15.52 0.22 -18.20
N ILE A 20 16.27 -0.74 -17.67
CA ILE A 20 17.22 -1.57 -18.39
C ILE A 20 16.67 -2.99 -18.51
N PHE A 21 16.56 -3.48 -19.74
CA PHE A 21 16.04 -4.82 -20.04
C PHE A 21 17.04 -5.62 -20.87
N HIS A 22 17.06 -6.93 -20.66
CA HIS A 22 17.80 -7.87 -21.51
C HIS A 22 17.11 -8.02 -22.87
N GLU A 23 17.88 -8.13 -23.96
CA GLU A 23 17.32 -8.21 -25.33
C GLU A 23 16.29 -9.33 -25.51
N ASN A 24 16.49 -10.49 -24.86
CA ASN A 24 15.58 -11.64 -24.91
C ASN A 24 14.17 -11.39 -24.36
N VAL A 25 13.97 -10.37 -23.51
CA VAL A 25 12.64 -10.07 -22.94
C VAL A 25 11.92 -8.96 -23.71
N LEU A 26 12.61 -8.30 -24.64
CA LEU A 26 12.02 -7.24 -25.45
C LEU A 26 11.21 -7.81 -26.61
N LYS A 27 10.08 -7.18 -26.90
CA LYS A 27 9.21 -7.51 -28.03
C LYS A 27 8.97 -6.26 -28.87
N LEU A 28 8.76 -6.44 -30.17
CA LEU A 28 8.42 -5.34 -31.07
C LEU A 28 7.12 -4.67 -30.61
N HIS A 29 7.12 -3.34 -30.52
CA HIS A 29 5.93 -2.58 -30.16
C HIS A 29 4.90 -2.64 -31.29
N ILE A 30 3.66 -3.01 -30.95
CA ILE A 30 2.50 -2.99 -31.86
C ILE A 30 1.57 -1.87 -31.37
N PRO A 31 1.28 -0.85 -32.19
CA PRO A 31 0.41 0.25 -31.79
C PRO A 31 -1.03 -0.21 -31.57
N ASN A 32 -1.76 0.49 -30.70
CA ASN A 32 -3.16 0.16 -30.44
C ASN A 32 -4.05 0.49 -31.65
N ASN A 33 -4.97 -0.41 -31.99
CA ASN A 33 -6.05 -0.09 -32.93
C ASN A 33 -7.21 0.56 -32.14
N ASN A 34 -7.36 1.88 -32.27
CA ASN A 34 -8.36 2.64 -31.53
C ASN A 34 -9.81 2.39 -32.01
N GLU A 35 -10.02 1.87 -33.22
CA GLU A 35 -11.36 1.49 -33.70
C GLU A 35 -11.85 0.22 -33.03
N LEU A 36 -10.95 -0.75 -32.83
CA LEU A 36 -11.25 -2.02 -32.17
C LEU A 36 -11.17 -1.92 -30.63
N PHE A 37 -10.30 -1.06 -30.10
CA PHE A 37 -10.04 -0.91 -28.67
C PHE A 37 -10.06 0.57 -28.22
N PRO A 38 -11.22 1.26 -28.31
CA PRO A 38 -11.33 2.70 -28.03
C PRO A 38 -11.12 3.08 -26.55
N LYS A 39 -11.26 2.12 -25.63
CA LYS A 39 -11.12 2.34 -24.17
C LYS A 39 -9.89 1.63 -23.59
N ARG A 40 -8.78 1.59 -24.33
CA ARG A 40 -7.53 0.99 -23.85
C ARG A 40 -6.86 1.89 -22.81
N ASP A 41 -7.24 1.70 -21.56
CA ASP A 41 -6.58 2.31 -20.41
C ASP A 41 -5.52 1.35 -19.87
N VAL A 42 -4.25 1.68 -20.11
CA VAL A 42 -3.10 0.84 -19.76
C VAL A 42 -3.04 0.60 -18.24
N LEU A 43 -3.49 1.57 -17.45
CA LEU A 43 -3.50 1.49 -15.98
C LEU A 43 -4.57 0.53 -15.45
N LYS A 44 -5.66 0.35 -16.18
CA LYS A 44 -6.71 -0.64 -15.83
C LYS A 44 -6.42 -2.04 -16.34
N GLN A 45 -5.63 -2.15 -17.40
CA GLN A 45 -5.35 -3.43 -18.06
C GLN A 45 -4.23 -4.22 -17.38
N TYR A 46 -3.36 -3.56 -16.63
CA TYR A 46 -2.31 -4.18 -15.86
C TYR A 46 -2.56 -3.95 -14.39
N ASP A 47 -2.57 -5.04 -13.61
CA ASP A 47 -2.48 -4.95 -12.16
C ASP A 47 -1.05 -4.56 -11.81
N PHE A 48 -0.86 -3.30 -11.45
CA PHE A 48 0.43 -2.79 -11.03
C PHE A 48 0.67 -2.99 -9.51
N GLY A 49 -0.30 -3.53 -8.77
CA GLY A 49 -0.35 -3.54 -7.31
C GLY A 49 -0.87 -2.23 -6.73
N ASN A 50 -1.04 -2.21 -5.41
CA ASN A 50 -1.51 -1.03 -4.66
C ASN A 50 -0.61 0.19 -4.91
N ASP A 51 -1.16 1.41 -4.83
CA ASP A 51 -0.34 2.62 -4.91
C ASP A 51 0.62 2.62 -3.70
N PRO A 52 1.94 2.78 -3.90
CA PRO A 52 2.89 2.87 -2.79
C PRO A 52 2.59 4.04 -1.82
N GLU A 53 1.86 5.05 -2.28
CA GLU A 53 1.38 6.18 -1.46
C GLU A 53 -0.05 5.97 -0.95
N GLN A 54 -0.64 4.79 -1.14
CA GLN A 54 -2.00 4.52 -0.67
C GLN A 54 -2.03 4.52 0.85
N GLU A 55 -2.54 5.59 1.43
CA GLU A 55 -2.91 5.66 2.83
C GLU A 55 -4.15 4.78 3.06
N TRP A 56 -4.07 3.89 4.05
CA TRP A 56 -5.16 3.00 4.41
C TRP A 56 -5.97 3.61 5.54
N VAL A 57 -7.28 3.74 5.33
CA VAL A 57 -8.19 4.26 6.35
C VAL A 57 -8.49 3.17 7.38
N ILE A 58 -8.22 3.50 8.63
CA ILE A 58 -8.52 2.67 9.78
C ILE A 58 -9.93 2.99 10.27
N GLN A 59 -10.67 1.95 10.62
CA GLN A 59 -12.02 2.10 11.18
C GLN A 59 -11.97 2.31 12.69
N SER A 60 -11.25 1.46 13.42
CA SER A 60 -11.10 1.55 14.87
C SER A 60 -9.99 0.63 15.39
N ILE A 61 -9.56 0.84 16.63
CA ILE A 61 -8.79 -0.16 17.38
C ILE A 61 -9.79 -1.07 18.10
N LEU A 62 -9.58 -2.38 18.00
CA LEU A 62 -10.45 -3.39 18.61
C LEU A 62 -9.93 -3.87 19.96
N ASP A 63 -8.61 -3.96 20.10
CA ASP A 63 -7.97 -4.59 21.24
C ASP A 63 -6.51 -4.16 21.35
N HIS A 64 -5.88 -4.43 22.49
CA HIS A 64 -4.44 -4.29 22.69
C HIS A 64 -3.88 -5.51 23.42
N CYS A 65 -2.60 -5.81 23.22
CA CYS A 65 -1.93 -6.81 24.04
C CYS A 65 -0.46 -6.46 24.26
N TRP A 66 0.05 -6.92 25.40
CA TRP A 66 1.47 -6.87 25.74
C TRP A 66 2.09 -8.23 25.43
N SER A 67 2.87 -8.31 24.35
CA SER A 67 3.62 -9.51 23.98
C SER A 67 5.10 -9.37 24.38
N LEU A 68 5.91 -8.79 23.51
CA LEU A 68 7.23 -8.24 23.81
C LEU A 68 7.16 -6.71 23.96
N ASN A 69 6.33 -6.09 23.12
CA ASN A 69 5.98 -4.68 23.13
C ASN A 69 4.45 -4.54 23.14
N LEU A 70 3.96 -3.32 23.29
CA LEU A 70 2.53 -3.01 23.16
C LEU A 70 2.11 -3.07 21.69
N GLU A 71 1.16 -3.94 21.38
CA GLU A 71 0.58 -4.13 20.06
C GLU A 71 -0.93 -3.85 20.10
N PHE A 72 -1.46 -3.34 19.00
CA PHE A 72 -2.87 -2.99 18.86
C PHE A 72 -3.49 -3.76 17.72
N LYS A 73 -4.69 -4.29 17.95
CA LYS A 73 -5.49 -4.91 16.90
C LYS A 73 -6.29 -3.85 16.18
N ILE A 74 -5.89 -3.54 14.96
CA ILE A 74 -6.52 -2.54 14.10
C ILE A 74 -7.59 -3.18 13.24
N GLN A 75 -8.77 -2.56 13.17
CA GLN A 75 -9.81 -2.87 12.20
C GLN A 75 -9.69 -1.91 11.02
N TRP A 76 -9.44 -2.45 9.82
CA TRP A 76 -9.39 -1.68 8.58
C TRP A 76 -10.79 -1.43 8.04
N GLN A 77 -10.98 -0.35 7.27
CA GLN A 77 -12.28 0.01 6.68
C GLN A 77 -12.93 -1.10 5.83
N TYR A 78 -12.11 -2.02 5.29
CA TYR A 78 -12.58 -3.11 4.43
C TYR A 78 -12.83 -4.43 5.18
N GLY A 79 -12.78 -4.43 6.51
CA GLY A 79 -13.17 -5.56 7.33
C GLY A 79 -12.02 -6.47 7.79
N ASP A 80 -10.84 -6.36 7.18
CA ASP A 80 -9.65 -7.05 7.68
C ASP A 80 -9.18 -6.47 9.01
N SER A 81 -8.47 -7.28 9.80
CA SER A 81 -7.81 -6.80 11.02
C SER A 81 -6.38 -7.32 11.12
N THR A 82 -5.47 -6.47 11.59
CA THR A 82 -4.05 -6.80 11.79
C THR A 82 -3.58 -6.33 13.17
N TRP A 83 -2.49 -6.92 13.65
CA TRP A 83 -1.80 -6.46 14.87
C TRP A 83 -0.65 -5.56 14.45
N GLU A 84 -0.63 -4.34 14.95
CA GLU A 84 0.38 -3.33 14.63
C GLU A 84 1.06 -2.82 15.91
N PRO A 85 2.37 -2.49 15.85
CA PRO A 85 3.10 -1.96 16.99
C PRO A 85 2.74 -0.50 17.25
N LEU A 86 2.91 -0.04 18.49
CA LEU A 86 2.64 1.35 18.89
C LEU A 86 3.22 2.40 17.91
N ASP A 87 4.43 2.21 17.40
CA ASP A 87 5.07 3.16 16.46
C ASP A 87 4.25 3.41 15.18
N VAL A 88 3.45 2.44 14.74
CA VAL A 88 2.55 2.56 13.57
C VAL A 88 1.24 3.26 13.94
N VAL A 89 0.77 3.06 15.18
CA VAL A 89 -0.55 3.49 15.65
C VAL A 89 -0.51 4.86 16.33
N ASN A 90 0.68 5.34 16.70
CA ASN A 90 0.88 6.49 17.59
C ASN A 90 0.30 7.81 17.05
N ASP A 91 0.23 7.95 15.73
CA ASP A 91 -0.25 9.18 15.07
C ASP A 91 -1.72 9.07 14.60
N LEU A 92 -2.45 8.04 15.03
CA LEU A 92 -3.84 7.81 14.63
C LEU A 92 -4.84 8.40 15.62
N GLU A 93 -5.84 9.12 15.11
CA GLU A 93 -6.99 9.57 15.92
C GLU A 93 -7.73 8.39 16.58
N ALA A 94 -7.73 7.22 15.92
CA ALA A 94 -8.31 5.99 16.47
C ALA A 94 -7.63 5.54 17.78
N LEU A 95 -6.36 5.90 18.01
CA LEU A 95 -5.66 5.61 19.25
C LEU A 95 -6.17 6.49 20.39
N ASP A 96 -6.35 7.79 20.15
CA ASP A 96 -6.89 8.72 21.14
C ASP A 96 -8.28 8.29 21.60
N GLN A 97 -9.16 7.95 20.64
CA GLN A 97 -10.50 7.44 20.92
C GLN A 97 -10.46 6.13 21.73
N TYR A 98 -9.53 5.24 21.41
CA TYR A 98 -9.37 3.98 22.13
C TYR A 98 -8.90 4.20 23.58
N LEU A 99 -7.91 5.07 23.78
CA LEU A 99 -7.40 5.41 25.12
C LEU A 99 -8.47 6.06 25.99
N GLU A 100 -9.29 6.94 25.42
CA GLU A 100 -10.43 7.54 26.13
C GLU A 100 -11.44 6.49 26.61
N LEU A 101 -11.73 5.48 25.79
CA LEU A 101 -12.62 4.37 26.15
C LEU A 101 -12.04 3.48 27.26
N GLU A 102 -10.74 3.22 27.23
CA GLU A 102 -10.01 2.47 28.26
C GLU A 102 -9.69 3.31 29.52
N GLY A 103 -10.01 4.62 29.51
CA GLY A 103 -9.70 5.53 30.61
C GLY A 103 -8.20 5.82 30.79
N ALA A 104 -7.40 5.59 29.75
CA ALA A 104 -5.97 5.88 29.71
C ALA A 104 -5.70 7.23 29.03
N THR A 105 -4.60 7.90 29.41
CA THR A 105 -4.12 9.10 28.71
C THR A 105 -2.90 8.79 27.82
N LYS A 106 -2.22 7.68 28.11
CA LYS A 106 -1.04 7.23 27.39
C LYS A 106 -1.14 5.73 27.10
N PRO A 107 -0.64 5.28 25.94
CA PRO A 107 -0.62 3.85 25.57
C PRO A 107 0.02 2.95 26.64
N LEU A 108 1.08 3.44 27.28
CA LEU A 108 1.82 2.67 28.31
C LEU A 108 1.05 2.47 29.63
N GLN A 109 -0.14 3.05 29.78
CA GLN A 109 -1.01 2.85 30.95
C GLN A 109 -2.02 1.72 30.77
N LEU A 110 -2.10 1.16 29.55
CA LEU A 110 -2.93 0.00 29.24
C LEU A 110 -2.34 -1.27 29.88
N HIS A 111 -3.19 -2.16 30.39
CA HIS A 111 -2.81 -3.32 31.22
C HIS A 111 -3.15 -4.65 30.56
#